data_AF-A0A821MZU9-F1
#
_entry.id   AF-A0A821MZU9-F1
#
_cell.length_a   1.000
_cell.length_b   1.000
_cell.length_c   1.000
_cell.angle_alpha   90.00
_cell.angle_beta   90.00
_cell.angle_gamma   90.00
#
_symmetry.space_group_name_H-M   'P 1'
#
loop_
_entity.id
_entity.type
_entity.pdbx_description
1 polymer ?
#
loop_
_entity_poly.entity_id
_entity_poly.type
_entity_poly.pdbx_seq_one_letter_code
_entity_poly.pdbx_strand_id
1 'polypeptide(L)'
;SRLVISALMGNAGFHRSSIDIFESTEDNHMDSSHFLAWIDRTASPLRKEFGIYTKIVLVIDNAPWHNRLTNDTMPPKRSWRKEHIIQWLNTHNIDVPVKAVKAELLDIAMKNLPENDMKLMKQLKNTMLSPYDYLQWIQIY
;
A
#
# COMPACT_ATOMS: atom_id res chain seq x y z
N SER A 1 26.22 -1.46 -2.96
CA SER A 1 24.96 -1.13 -3.65
C SER A 1 24.49 -2.36 -4.39
N ARG A 2 23.18 -2.44 -4.66
CA ARG A 2 22.56 -3.48 -5.49
C ARG A 2 21.94 -2.82 -6.71
N LEU A 3 21.96 -3.52 -7.82
CA LEU A 3 21.26 -3.10 -9.03
C LEU A 3 19.81 -3.56 -8.95
N VAL A 4 18.89 -2.60 -8.95
CA VAL A 4 17.45 -2.84 -8.91
C VAL A 4 16.89 -2.58 -10.31
N ILE A 5 15.97 -3.45 -10.73
CA ILE A 5 15.25 -3.30 -12.01
C ILE A 5 13.75 -3.25 -11.73
N SER A 6 13.10 -2.21 -12.23
CA SER A 6 11.65 -2.06 -12.19
C SER A 6 11.09 -2.00 -13.60
N ALA A 7 10.02 -2.75 -13.85
CA ALA A 7 9.39 -2.81 -15.15
C ALA A 7 7.92 -3.22 -15.01
N LEU A 8 7.08 -2.74 -15.93
CA LEU A 8 5.72 -3.19 -16.11
C LEU A 8 5.69 -4.35 -17.10
N MET A 9 4.88 -5.35 -16.78
CA MET A 9 4.70 -6.55 -17.59
C MET A 9 3.24 -6.66 -18.03
N GLY A 10 3.04 -6.93 -19.31
CA GLY A 10 1.75 -7.30 -19.88
C GLY A 10 1.77 -8.73 -20.42
N ASN A 11 0.71 -9.12 -21.13
CA ASN A 11 0.58 -10.47 -21.68
C ASN A 11 1.69 -10.85 -22.68
N ALA A 12 2.34 -9.86 -23.30
CA ALA A 12 3.44 -10.05 -24.24
C ALA A 12 4.83 -9.93 -23.60
N GLY A 13 4.91 -9.84 -22.26
CA GLY A 13 6.15 -9.66 -21.51
C GLY A 13 6.38 -8.21 -21.06
N PHE A 14 7.64 -7.85 -20.82
CA PHE A 14 8.01 -6.54 -20.29
C PHE A 14 7.84 -5.41 -21.32
N HIS A 15 7.19 -4.33 -20.90
CA HIS A 15 7.15 -3.08 -21.66
C HIS A 15 8.50 -2.39 -21.56
N ARG A 16 9.30 -2.39 -22.63
CA ARG A 16 10.66 -1.86 -22.60
C ARG A 16 10.74 -0.38 -22.21
N SER A 17 9.72 0.40 -22.56
CA SER A 17 9.59 1.82 -22.17
C SER A 17 9.33 2.04 -20.68
N SER A 18 9.00 0.98 -19.94
CA SER A 18 8.82 1.00 -18.49
C SER A 18 10.05 0.55 -17.73
N ILE A 19 11.08 0.03 -18.40
CA ILE A 19 12.27 -0.48 -17.71
C ILE A 19 13.01 0.69 -17.07
N ASP A 20 13.27 0.52 -15.78
CA ASP A 20 14.08 1.40 -14.98
C ASP A 20 15.13 0.61 -14.22
N ILE A 21 16.36 1.10 -14.25
CA ILE A 21 17.53 0.44 -13.66
C ILE A 21 18.22 1.47 -12.78
N PHE A 22 18.36 1.17 -11.50
CA PHE A 22 18.96 2.07 -10.54
C PHE A 22 19.73 1.31 -9.46
N GLU A 23 20.62 2.01 -8.76
CA GLU A 23 21.32 1.45 -7.61
C GLU A 23 20.55 1.75 -6.32
N SER A 24 20.43 0.74 -5.46
CA SER A 24 19.92 0.92 -4.10
C SER A 24 20.98 0.50 -3.06
N THR A 25 21.02 1.23 -1.95
CA THR A 25 21.82 0.89 -0.78
C THR A 25 21.05 0.08 0.26
N GLU A 26 19.73 -0.06 0.08
CA GLU A 26 18.83 -0.72 1.03
C GLU A 26 18.11 -1.90 0.37
N ASP A 27 17.95 -2.98 1.13
CA ASP A 27 17.28 -4.19 0.68
C ASP A 27 15.79 -3.93 0.42
N ASN A 28 15.32 -4.27 -0.79
CA ASN A 28 13.91 -4.22 -1.18
C ASN A 28 13.26 -2.83 -1.04
N HIS A 29 14.05 -1.75 -1.19
CA HIS A 29 13.55 -0.39 -1.04
C HIS A 29 13.58 0.35 -2.38
N MET A 30 12.40 0.47 -3.00
CA MET A 30 12.11 1.56 -3.92
C MET A 30 11.52 2.69 -3.08
N ASP A 31 12.19 3.84 -3.04
CA ASP A 31 11.64 4.98 -2.31
C ASP A 31 10.40 5.53 -3.04
N SER A 32 9.49 6.15 -2.28
CA SER A 32 8.22 6.65 -2.82
C SER A 32 8.40 7.71 -3.91
N SER A 33 9.44 8.54 -3.82
CA SER A 33 9.69 9.62 -4.77
C SER A 33 10.15 9.03 -6.11
N HIS A 34 11.02 8.03 -6.06
CA HIS A 34 11.50 7.31 -7.23
C HIS A 34 10.37 6.52 -7.90
N PHE A 35 9.52 5.84 -7.12
CA PHE A 35 8.33 5.17 -7.65
C PHE A 35 7.40 6.14 -8.38
N LEU A 36 7.07 7.29 -7.77
CA LEU A 36 6.19 8.29 -8.38
C LEU A 36 6.79 8.86 -9.67
N ALA A 37 8.07 9.23 -9.63
CA ALA A 37 8.79 9.69 -10.81
C ALA A 37 8.80 8.63 -11.93
N TRP A 38 8.95 7.35 -11.55
CA TRP A 38 8.90 6.24 -12.48
C TRP A 38 7.52 6.06 -13.12
N ILE A 39 6.45 6.08 -12.34
CA ILE A 39 5.09 5.97 -12.88
C ILE A 39 4.77 7.14 -13.82
N ASP A 40 5.12 8.37 -13.46
CA ASP A 40 4.85 9.55 -14.30
C ASP A 40 5.54 9.47 -15.66
N ARG A 41 6.82 9.07 -15.70
CA ARG A 41 7.55 8.94 -16.98
C ARG A 41 7.07 7.75 -17.80
N THR A 42 6.53 6.71 -17.18
CA THR A 42 6.13 5.46 -17.86
C THR A 42 4.68 5.47 -18.35
N ALA A 43 3.79 6.21 -17.67
CA ALA A 43 2.38 6.27 -18.03
C ALA A 43 2.15 6.81 -19.45
N SER A 44 2.89 7.85 -19.85
CA SER A 44 2.75 8.47 -21.18
C SER A 44 3.17 7.54 -22.33
N PRO A 45 4.34 6.88 -22.30
CA PRO A 45 4.71 5.84 -23.27
C PRO A 45 3.70 4.70 -23.37
N LEU A 46 3.20 4.18 -22.23
CA LEU A 46 2.22 3.09 -22.23
C LEU A 46 0.89 3.52 -22.86
N ARG A 47 0.43 4.74 -22.59
CA ARG A 47 -0.76 5.30 -23.23
C ARG A 47 -0.61 5.42 -24.74
N LYS A 48 0.60 5.70 -25.23
CA LYS A 48 0.88 5.70 -26.67
C LYS A 48 0.89 4.28 -27.26
N GLU A 49 1.47 3.32 -26.54
CA GLU A 49 1.54 1.91 -26.96
C GLU A 49 0.15 1.25 -27.05
N PHE A 50 -0.70 1.48 -26.06
CA PHE A 50 -2.04 0.87 -25.99
C PHE A 50 -3.15 1.73 -26.58
N GLY A 51 -2.90 3.00 -26.87
CA GLY A 51 -3.88 3.97 -27.38
C GLY A 51 -4.66 4.70 -26.28
N ILE A 52 -5.01 5.96 -26.57
CA ILE A 52 -5.62 6.89 -25.61
C ILE A 52 -6.99 6.46 -25.08
N TYR A 53 -7.70 5.61 -25.82
CA TYR A 53 -9.04 5.11 -25.45
C TYR A 53 -9.01 3.80 -24.68
N THR A 54 -7.84 3.17 -24.56
CA THR A 54 -7.70 1.87 -23.88
C THR A 54 -7.70 2.06 -22.38
N LYS A 55 -8.53 1.29 -21.67
CA LYS A 55 -8.49 1.23 -20.20
C LYS A 55 -7.29 0.39 -19.79
N ILE A 56 -6.35 0.99 -19.08
CA ILE A 56 -5.18 0.31 -18.53
C ILE A 56 -5.43 0.11 -17.04
N VAL A 57 -5.28 -1.12 -16.57
CA VAL A 57 -5.33 -1.46 -15.15
C VAL A 57 -3.91 -1.77 -14.70
N LEU A 58 -3.43 -1.03 -13.70
CA LEU A 58 -2.17 -1.32 -13.02
C LEU A 58 -2.47 -2.15 -11.78
N VAL A 59 -1.94 -3.37 -11.73
CA VAL A 59 -1.99 -4.24 -10.56
C VAL A 59 -0.64 -4.15 -9.88
N ILE A 60 -0.63 -3.66 -8.65
CA ILE A 60 0.58 -3.52 -7.83
C ILE A 60 0.42 -4.50 -6.68
N ASP A 61 1.31 -5.49 -6.60
CA ASP A 61 1.45 -6.29 -5.39
C ASP A 61 2.11 -5.41 -4.33
N ASN A 62 1.35 -5.08 -3.30
CA ASN A 62 1.82 -4.26 -2.21
C ASN A 62 1.68 -5.09 -0.93
N ALA A 63 2.80 -5.61 -0.45
CA ALA A 63 2.77 -6.32 0.81
C ALA A 63 2.38 -5.33 1.93
N PRO A 64 1.53 -5.72 2.90
CA PRO A 64 0.95 -4.78 3.87
C PRO A 64 1.96 -3.96 4.68
N TRP A 65 3.20 -4.45 4.77
CA TRP A 65 4.32 -3.83 5.46
C TRP A 65 5.04 -2.74 4.66
N HIS A 66 4.79 -2.63 3.34
CA HIS A 66 5.26 -1.52 2.50
C HIS A 66 4.36 -0.27 2.59
N ASN A 67 3.15 -0.40 3.16
CA ASN A 67 2.30 0.74 3.44
C ASN A 67 2.90 1.57 4.58
N ARG A 68 3.46 2.74 4.25
CA ARG A 68 3.66 3.80 5.24
C ARG A 68 2.30 4.36 5.61
N LEU A 69 1.69 3.80 6.64
CA LEU A 69 0.60 4.46 7.34
C LEU A 69 1.15 5.81 7.85
N THR A 70 0.60 6.90 7.33
CA THR A 70 0.85 8.24 7.85
C THR A 70 0.42 8.29 9.32
N ASN A 71 0.91 9.28 10.09
CA ASN A 71 0.46 9.45 11.48
C ASN A 71 -1.08 9.54 11.59
N ASP A 72 -1.73 10.04 10.54
CA ASP A 72 -3.17 10.17 10.46
C ASP A 72 -3.84 8.82 10.17
N THR A 73 -3.30 8.00 9.27
CA THR A 73 -3.88 6.69 8.90
C THR A 73 -3.44 5.54 9.80
N MET A 74 -2.42 5.74 10.64
CA MET A 74 -1.94 4.69 11.52
C MET A 74 -2.91 4.47 12.69
N PRO A 75 -3.52 3.28 12.81
CA PRO A 75 -4.40 2.99 13.93
C PRO A 75 -3.63 2.98 15.25
N PRO A 76 -4.28 3.36 16.37
CA PRO A 76 -3.65 3.29 17.68
C PRO A 76 -3.27 1.85 18.04
N LYS A 77 -2.06 1.67 18.58
CA LYS A 77 -1.51 0.35 18.95
C LYS A 77 -1.69 0.07 20.44
N ARG A 78 -1.67 -1.21 20.83
CA ARG A 78 -1.70 -1.62 22.26
C ARG A 78 -0.56 -1.00 23.09
N SER A 79 0.56 -0.65 22.46
CA SER A 79 1.69 0.02 23.11
C SER A 79 1.50 1.52 23.35
N TRP A 80 0.51 2.16 22.72
CA TRP A 80 0.27 3.60 22.87
C TRP A 80 -0.22 3.98 24.26
N ARG A 81 0.12 5.18 24.72
CA ARG A 81 -0.46 5.73 25.95
C ARG A 81 -1.92 6.11 25.71
N LYS A 82 -2.74 6.11 26.77
CA LYS A 82 -4.18 6.36 26.69
C LYS A 82 -4.47 7.71 26.03
N GLU A 83 -3.69 8.71 26.37
CA GLU A 83 -3.81 10.09 25.90
C GLU A 83 -3.61 10.19 24.38
N HIS A 84 -2.65 9.45 23.82
CA HIS A 84 -2.41 9.42 22.38
C HIS A 84 -3.54 8.72 21.61
N ILE A 85 -4.18 7.71 22.21
CA ILE A 85 -5.34 7.03 21.62
C ILE A 85 -6.53 8.01 21.58
N ILE A 86 -6.76 8.75 22.67
CA ILE A 86 -7.81 9.79 22.75
C ILE A 86 -7.55 10.88 21.72
N GLN A 87 -6.30 11.34 21.59
CA GLN A 87 -5.93 12.35 20.60
C GLN A 87 -6.26 11.86 19.18
N TRP A 88 -5.87 10.64 18.82
CA TRP A 88 -6.17 10.06 17.51
C TRP A 88 -7.69 9.99 17.25
N LEU A 89 -8.48 9.52 18.22
CA LEU A 89 -9.95 9.47 18.11
C LEU A 89 -10.54 10.86 17.88
N ASN A 90 -10.08 11.86 18.61
CA ASN A 90 -10.53 13.25 18.44
C ASN A 90 -10.17 13.81 17.07
N THR A 91 -8.96 13.55 16.56
CA THR A 91 -8.53 14.00 15.22
C THR A 91 -9.37 13.37 14.11
N HIS A 92 -9.95 12.19 14.36
CA HIS A 92 -10.85 11.49 13.46
C HIS A 92 -12.34 11.81 13.71
N ASN A 93 -12.64 12.80 14.57
CA ASN A 93 -14.01 13.17 14.98
C ASN A 93 -14.81 11.99 15.55
N ILE A 94 -14.15 11.11 16.31
CA ILE A 94 -14.77 9.97 16.99
C ILE A 94 -14.96 10.32 18.46
N ASP A 95 -16.19 10.21 18.95
CA ASP A 95 -16.51 10.51 20.34
C ASP A 95 -15.79 9.57 21.33
N VAL A 96 -15.20 10.17 22.35
CA VAL A 96 -14.45 9.49 23.40
C VAL A 96 -15.28 9.46 24.69
N PRO A 97 -15.69 8.29 25.19
CA PRO A 97 -16.42 8.21 26.45
C PRO A 97 -15.55 8.66 27.63
N VAL A 98 -16.09 9.53 28.50
CA VAL A 98 -15.37 10.20 29.60
C VAL A 98 -14.63 9.22 30.54
N LYS A 99 -15.16 8.02 30.74
CA LYS A 99 -14.60 7.00 31.63
C LYS A 99 -14.01 5.78 30.91
N ALA A 100 -13.82 5.87 29.58
CA ALA A 100 -13.37 4.73 28.81
C ALA A 100 -11.98 4.24 29.26
N VAL A 101 -11.82 2.92 29.37
CA VAL A 101 -10.50 2.31 29.61
C VAL A 101 -9.74 2.17 28.29
N LYS A 102 -8.41 2.00 28.38
CA LYS A 102 -7.55 1.89 27.18
C LYS A 102 -8.01 0.80 26.20
N ALA A 103 -8.50 -0.33 26.71
CA ALA A 103 -9.03 -1.40 25.87
C ALA A 103 -10.27 -0.97 25.07
N GLU A 104 -11.22 -0.28 25.70
CA GLU A 104 -12.43 0.24 25.05
C GLU A 104 -12.09 1.29 23.99
N LEU A 105 -11.12 2.16 24.27
CA LEU A 105 -10.65 3.16 23.31
C LEU A 105 -10.01 2.52 22.07
N LEU A 106 -9.26 1.43 22.24
CA LEU A 106 -8.71 0.67 21.12
C LEU A 106 -9.81 -0.01 20.30
N ASP A 107 -10.82 -0.58 20.97
CA ASP A 107 -11.97 -1.18 20.27
C ASP A 107 -12.77 -0.15 19.49
N ILE A 108 -12.98 1.05 20.04
CA ILE A 108 -13.62 2.16 19.34
C ILE A 108 -12.79 2.55 18.11
N ALA A 109 -11.47 2.70 18.25
CA ALA A 109 -10.59 3.04 17.13
C ALA A 109 -10.62 1.98 16.02
N MET A 110 -10.58 0.69 16.38
CA MET A 110 -10.64 -0.42 15.43
C MET A 110 -11.98 -0.50 14.68
N LYS A 111 -13.10 -0.18 15.34
CA LYS A 111 -14.44 -0.18 14.72
C LYS A 111 -14.67 0.98 13.77
N ASN A 112 -13.93 2.08 13.93
CA ASN A 112 -14.05 3.30 13.13
C ASN A 112 -12.89 3.47 12.15
N LEU A 113 -12.17 2.39 11.82
CA LEU A 113 -11.14 2.46 10.79
C LEU A 113 -11.76 2.82 9.44
N PRO A 114 -11.12 3.69 8.64
CA PRO A 114 -11.58 4.00 7.30
C PRO A 114 -11.84 2.73 6.48
N GLU A 115 -12.95 2.70 5.74
CA GLU A 115 -13.44 1.50 5.03
C GLU A 115 -12.39 0.92 4.06
N ASN A 116 -11.49 1.75 3.52
CA ASN A 116 -10.37 1.35 2.68
C ASN A 116 -9.34 0.46 3.41
N ASP A 117 -9.06 0.73 4.69
CA ASP A 117 -8.12 -0.06 5.50
C ASP A 117 -8.75 -1.38 5.94
N MET A 118 -10.05 -1.36 6.24
CA MET A 118 -10.82 -2.55 6.58
C MET A 118 -10.98 -3.51 5.38
N LYS A 119 -11.12 -2.98 4.17
CA LYS A 119 -11.25 -3.76 2.93
C LYS A 119 -9.95 -4.48 2.58
N LEU A 120 -8.80 -3.80 2.71
CA LEU A 120 -7.48 -4.40 2.53
C LEU A 120 -7.22 -5.51 3.56
N MET A 121 -7.51 -5.26 4.85
CA MET A 121 -7.35 -6.25 5.92
C MET A 121 -8.29 -7.46 5.80
N LYS A 122 -9.54 -7.24 5.35
CA LYS A 122 -10.50 -8.34 5.07
C LYS A 122 -10.09 -9.14 3.83
N GLN A 123 -9.62 -8.49 2.76
CA GLN A 123 -9.14 -9.18 1.57
C GLN A 123 -7.97 -10.10 1.90
N LEU A 124 -6.96 -9.62 2.61
CA LEU A 124 -5.79 -10.42 3.02
C LEU A 124 -6.15 -11.65 3.88
N LYS A 125 -7.16 -11.55 4.75
CA LYS A 125 -7.66 -12.72 5.51
C LYS A 125 -8.38 -13.74 4.65
N ASN A 126 -9.06 -13.30 3.59
CA ASN A 126 -9.87 -14.16 2.73
C ASN A 126 -9.05 -14.79 1.60
N THR A 127 -7.94 -14.19 1.17
CA THR A 127 -7.02 -14.78 0.16
C THR A 127 -6.06 -15.83 0.72
N MET A 128 -5.89 -15.95 2.05
CA MET A 128 -5.04 -17.00 2.65
C MET A 128 -5.67 -18.40 2.71
N LEU A 129 -6.77 -18.66 1.97
CA LEU A 129 -7.46 -19.96 1.97
C LEU A 129 -7.69 -20.59 0.58
N SER A 130 -6.88 -20.26 -0.43
CA SER A 130 -6.76 -21.13 -1.62
C SER A 130 -5.32 -21.19 -2.13
N PRO A 131 -4.64 -22.35 -2.11
CA PRO A 131 -3.31 -22.52 -2.69
C PRO A 131 -3.30 -22.63 -4.22
N TYR A 132 -4.46 -22.52 -4.87
CA TYR A 132 -4.60 -22.76 -6.29
C TYR A 132 -5.49 -21.66 -6.89
N ASP A 133 -4.87 -20.58 -7.36
CA ASP A 133 -5.20 -19.96 -8.64
C ASP A 133 -4.21 -18.81 -8.93
N TYR A 134 -3.39 -19.07 -9.94
CA TYR A 134 -2.54 -18.21 -10.76
C TYR A 134 -2.57 -16.69 -10.51
N LEU A 135 -1.39 -16.08 -10.37
CA LEU A 135 -0.91 -14.95 -11.19
C LEU A 135 0.59 -14.72 -10.95
N GLN A 136 1.30 -14.45 -12.05
CA GLN A 136 2.76 -14.40 -12.13
C GLN A 136 3.36 -13.25 -11.30
N TRP A 137 4.43 -13.60 -10.61
CA TRP A 137 5.21 -12.80 -9.67
C TRP A 137 5.81 -11.54 -10.31
N ILE A 138 5.54 -10.36 -9.74
CA ILE A 138 6.44 -9.22 -9.87
C ILE A 138 7.41 -9.31 -8.69
N GLN A 139 8.60 -9.80 -8.97
CA GLN A 139 9.69 -9.81 -8.00
C GLN A 139 10.55 -8.58 -8.27
N ILE A 140 10.40 -7.56 -7.42
CA ILE A 140 11.34 -6.45 -7.35
C ILE A 140 12.56 -7.01 -6.58
N TYR A 141 13.69 -7.17 -7.28
CA TYR A 141 14.98 -7.59 -6.72
C TYR A 141 15.85 -6.37 -6.44
#